data_AF-E9G332-F1
#
_entry.id   AF-E9G332-F1
#
_cell.length_a   1.000
_cell.length_b   1.000
_cell.length_c   1.000
_cell.angle_alpha   90.00
_cell.angle_beta   90.00
_cell.angle_gamma   90.00
#
_symmetry.space_group_name_H-M   'P 1'
#
loop_
_entity.id
_entity.type
_entity.pdbx_description
1 polymer ?
#
loop_
_entity_poly.entity_id
_entity_poly.type
_entity_poly.pdbx_seq_one_letter_code
_entity_poly.pdbx_strand_id
1 'polypeptide(L)'
;TPAIECPFTKLATEAFLVFDALNNESVDVREVGTIIRSLGCCPSESELQHLVTAMEGEGTTQFVTLQKFAPTVSGILQQKRFQSATEDLILRAFQTLDSERKGYLTKKELESSLTGSGEPFSADEMEEMWTA
;
A
#
# COMPACT_ATOMS: atom_id res chain seq x y z
N THR A 1 -15.19 -17.09 -27.20
CA THR A 1 -15.96 -16.03 -26.52
C THR A 1 -14.96 -15.09 -25.89
N PRO A 2 -14.97 -13.77 -26.16
CA PRO A 2 -14.08 -12.88 -25.43
C PRO A 2 -14.52 -12.96 -23.97
N ALA A 3 -13.61 -13.38 -23.09
CA ALA A 3 -13.88 -13.37 -21.66
C ALA A 3 -14.28 -11.93 -21.31
N ILE A 4 -15.41 -11.76 -20.60
CA ILE A 4 -15.75 -10.45 -20.04
C ILE A 4 -14.61 -10.14 -19.07
N GLU A 5 -13.71 -9.27 -19.50
CA GLU A 5 -12.54 -8.91 -18.72
C GLU A 5 -13.02 -8.26 -17.42
N CYS A 6 -12.57 -8.79 -16.28
CA CYS A 6 -12.96 -8.26 -14.99
C CYS A 6 -12.51 -6.79 -14.92
N PRO A 7 -13.39 -5.83 -14.60
CA PRO A 7 -13.02 -4.40 -14.61
C PRO A 7 -11.85 -4.10 -13.66
N PHE A 8 -11.70 -4.88 -12.59
CA PHE A 8 -10.58 -4.77 -11.66
C PHE A 8 -9.26 -5.23 -12.25
N THR A 9 -9.27 -6.16 -13.20
CA THR A 9 -8.05 -6.62 -13.91
C THR A 9 -7.53 -5.56 -14.86
N LYS A 10 -8.43 -4.89 -15.57
CA LYS A 10 -8.06 -3.73 -16.38
C LYS A 10 -7.47 -2.62 -15.51
N LEU A 11 -8.14 -2.27 -14.41
CA LEU A 11 -7.66 -1.24 -13.48
C LEU A 11 -6.29 -1.56 -12.87
N ALA A 12 -6.09 -2.80 -12.40
CA ALA A 12 -4.81 -3.25 -11.85
C ALA A 12 -3.69 -3.21 -12.90
N THR A 13 -4.01 -3.59 -14.15
CA THR A 13 -3.06 -3.54 -15.27
C THR A 13 -2.68 -2.12 -15.63
N GLU A 14 -3.65 -1.22 -15.76
CA GLU A 14 -3.40 0.20 -16.08
C GLU A 14 -2.54 0.86 -15.01
N ALA A 15 -2.80 0.60 -13.72
CA ALA A 15 -1.97 1.12 -12.63
C ALA A 15 -0.55 0.55 -12.65
N PHE A 16 -0.37 -0.74 -12.94
CA PHE A 16 0.95 -1.36 -13.05
C PHE A 16 1.78 -0.77 -14.18
N LEU A 17 1.18 -0.59 -15.37
CA LEU A 17 1.89 -0.11 -16.55
C LEU A 17 2.37 1.35 -16.43
N VAL A 18 1.82 2.14 -15.51
CA VAL A 18 2.35 3.49 -15.19
C VAL A 18 3.75 3.41 -14.59
N PHE A 19 4.08 2.31 -13.89
CA PHE A 19 5.36 2.10 -13.20
C PHE A 19 6.32 1.21 -14.01
N ASP A 20 5.84 0.51 -15.05
CA ASP A 20 6.69 -0.27 -15.97
C ASP A 20 7.49 0.66 -16.91
N ALA A 21 8.53 1.28 -16.36
CA ALA A 21 9.38 2.24 -17.09
C ALA A 21 10.08 1.61 -18.31
N LEU A 22 10.29 0.30 -18.30
CA LEU A 22 11.01 -0.43 -19.35
C LEU A 22 10.09 -1.06 -20.40
N ASN A 23 8.77 -0.97 -20.23
CA ASN A 23 7.76 -1.64 -21.07
C ASN A 23 8.05 -3.14 -21.25
N ASN A 24 8.47 -3.81 -20.18
CA ASN A 24 8.81 -5.23 -20.20
C ASN A 24 7.88 -6.08 -19.31
N GLU A 25 6.75 -5.51 -18.90
CA GLU A 25 5.74 -6.11 -18.03
C GLU A 25 6.30 -6.51 -16.65
N SER A 26 7.28 -5.77 -16.15
CA SER A 26 7.86 -5.96 -14.82
C SER A 26 8.11 -4.64 -14.11
N VAL A 27 7.97 -4.63 -12.79
CA VAL A 27 8.27 -3.49 -11.91
C VAL A 27 9.16 -3.95 -10.77
N ASP A 28 9.89 -3.02 -10.16
CA ASP A 28 10.69 -3.33 -8.98
C ASP A 28 9.74 -3.69 -7.82
N VAL A 29 10.13 -4.68 -7.03
CA VAL A 29 9.33 -5.12 -5.87
C VAL A 29 9.01 -3.97 -4.90
N ARG A 30 9.90 -2.98 -4.80
CA ARG A 30 9.73 -1.77 -3.97
C ARG A 30 8.58 -0.87 -4.46
N GLU A 31 8.19 -0.96 -5.72
CA GLU A 31 7.11 -0.15 -6.29
C GLU A 31 5.72 -0.74 -6.03
N VAL A 32 5.64 -2.04 -5.72
CA VAL A 32 4.38 -2.77 -5.54
C VAL A 32 3.47 -2.12 -4.51
N GLY A 33 4.03 -1.69 -3.37
CA GLY A 33 3.28 -1.00 -2.32
C GLY A 33 2.66 0.30 -2.80
N THR A 34 3.44 1.11 -3.52
CA THR A 34 2.98 2.39 -4.10
C THR A 34 1.87 2.17 -5.11
N ILE A 35 1.98 1.17 -6.00
CA ILE A 35 0.96 0.86 -6.99
C ILE A 35 -0.34 0.44 -6.29
N ILE A 36 -0.28 -0.47 -5.31
CA ILE A 36 -1.47 -0.91 -4.57
C ILE A 36 -2.12 0.26 -3.82
N ARG A 37 -1.32 1.15 -3.22
CA ARG A 37 -1.82 2.35 -2.53
C ARG A 37 -2.46 3.37 -3.46
N SER A 38 -1.95 3.51 -4.69
CA SER A 38 -2.55 4.37 -5.72
C SER A 38 -3.96 3.93 -6.13
N LEU A 39 -4.30 2.65 -5.93
CA LEU A 39 -5.62 2.07 -6.19
C LEU A 39 -6.61 2.26 -5.02
N GLY A 40 -6.21 2.98 -3.98
CA GLY A 40 -7.06 3.25 -2.80
C GLY A 40 -7.06 2.12 -1.77
N CYS A 41 -6.16 1.15 -1.89
CA CYS A 41 -5.93 0.11 -0.89
C CYS A 41 -4.84 0.54 0.11
N CYS A 42 -5.00 0.23 1.38
CA CYS A 42 -4.06 0.59 2.45
C CYS A 42 -3.61 -0.65 3.24
N PRO A 43 -2.89 -1.61 2.61
CA PRO A 43 -2.31 -2.73 3.36
C PRO A 43 -1.20 -2.22 4.29
N SER A 44 -1.03 -2.90 5.42
CA SER A 44 0.13 -2.73 6.30
C SER A 44 1.41 -3.23 5.62
N GLU A 45 2.59 -2.91 6.16
CA GLU A 45 3.86 -3.37 5.56
C GLU A 45 4.00 -4.89 5.66
N SER A 46 3.55 -5.50 6.77
CA SER A 46 3.54 -6.97 6.87
C SER A 46 2.55 -7.64 5.92
N GLU A 47 1.38 -7.03 5.70
CA GLU A 47 0.40 -7.51 4.71
C GLU A 47 0.94 -7.39 3.29
N LEU A 48 1.59 -6.26 2.97
CA LEU A 48 2.23 -6.04 1.68
C LEU A 48 3.34 -7.07 1.42
N GLN A 49 4.18 -7.33 2.42
CA GLN A 49 5.23 -8.36 2.32
C GLN A 49 4.62 -9.75 2.03
N HIS A 50 3.51 -10.12 2.67
CA HIS A 50 2.83 -11.38 2.38
C HIS A 50 2.28 -11.43 0.94
N LEU A 51 1.73 -10.32 0.44
CA LEU A 51 1.25 -10.23 -0.93
C LEU A 51 2.39 -10.39 -1.94
N VAL A 52 3.51 -9.70 -1.70
CA VAL A 52 4.72 -9.80 -2.52
C VAL A 52 5.25 -11.23 -2.54
N THR A 53 5.46 -11.84 -1.37
CA THR A 53 5.94 -13.22 -1.29
C THR A 53 5.01 -14.19 -2.04
N ALA A 54 3.70 -13.99 -1.96
CA ALA A 54 2.72 -14.79 -2.70
C ALA A 54 2.81 -14.60 -4.23
N MET A 55 3.21 -13.40 -4.69
CA MET A 55 3.49 -13.15 -6.11
C MET A 55 4.84 -13.75 -6.53
N GLU A 56 5.90 -13.66 -5.72
CA GLU A 56 7.22 -14.15 -6.13
C GLU A 56 7.25 -15.68 -6.31
N GLY A 57 6.60 -16.44 -5.41
CA GLY A 57 6.58 -17.91 -5.47
C GLY A 57 7.86 -18.53 -4.90
N GLU A 58 8.39 -19.57 -5.55
CA GLU A 58 9.66 -20.19 -5.12
C GLU A 58 10.87 -19.37 -5.60
N GLY A 59 11.39 -18.53 -4.69
CA GLY A 59 12.57 -17.70 -4.90
C GLY A 59 12.29 -16.22 -4.64
N THR A 60 13.29 -15.48 -4.17
CA THR A 60 13.21 -14.02 -4.07
C THR A 60 13.71 -13.39 -5.37
N THR A 61 12.89 -12.51 -5.96
CA THR A 61 13.17 -11.82 -7.21
C THR A 61 13.11 -10.31 -6.97
N GLN A 62 14.01 -9.53 -7.56
CA GLN A 62 13.93 -8.07 -7.41
C GLN A 62 12.74 -7.44 -8.15
N PHE A 63 11.98 -8.23 -8.92
CA PHE A 63 10.95 -7.76 -9.83
C PHE A 63 9.66 -8.59 -9.73
N VAL A 64 8.51 -7.93 -9.84
CA VAL A 64 7.19 -8.55 -9.96
C VAL A 64 6.68 -8.37 -11.38
N THR A 65 6.15 -9.43 -11.99
CA THR A 65 5.60 -9.38 -13.35
C THR A 65 4.10 -9.07 -13.34
N LEU A 66 3.62 -8.44 -14.41
CA LEU A 66 2.21 -8.11 -14.59
C LEU A 66 1.31 -9.35 -14.46
N GLN A 67 1.75 -10.49 -15.01
CA GLN A 67 1.03 -11.76 -14.98
C GLN A 67 0.73 -12.27 -13.56
N LYS A 68 1.56 -11.91 -12.58
CA LYS A 68 1.36 -12.27 -11.17
C LYS A 68 0.67 -11.16 -10.36
N PHE A 69 0.97 -9.91 -10.70
CA PHE A 69 0.40 -8.74 -10.04
C PHE A 69 -1.10 -8.58 -10.31
N ALA A 70 -1.49 -8.55 -11.58
CA ALA A 70 -2.86 -8.25 -12.00
C ALA A 70 -3.93 -9.16 -11.36
N PRO A 71 -3.81 -10.51 -11.35
CA PRO A 71 -4.82 -11.35 -10.73
C PRO A 71 -4.90 -11.16 -9.22
N THR A 72 -3.76 -10.96 -8.56
CA THR A 72 -3.69 -10.76 -7.10
C THR A 72 -4.39 -9.46 -6.69
N VAL A 73 -4.05 -8.35 -7.34
CA VAL A 73 -4.64 -7.04 -7.04
C VAL A 73 -6.10 -6.97 -7.47
N SER A 74 -6.48 -7.61 -8.59
CA SER A 74 -7.89 -7.77 -8.95
C SER A 74 -8.70 -8.45 -7.86
N GLY A 75 -8.14 -9.51 -7.26
CA GLY A 75 -8.77 -10.23 -6.16
C GLY A 75 -8.96 -9.35 -4.92
N ILE A 76 -7.95 -8.53 -4.59
CA ILE A 76 -8.03 -7.54 -3.50
C ILE A 76 -9.18 -6.57 -3.72
N LEU A 77 -9.26 -5.98 -4.91
CA LEU A 77 -10.27 -4.98 -5.26
C LEU A 77 -11.68 -5.59 -5.29
N GLN A 78 -11.82 -6.77 -5.89
CA GLN A 78 -13.10 -7.49 -5.98
C GLN A 78 -13.62 -7.88 -4.59
N GLN A 79 -12.74 -8.31 -3.69
CA GLN A 79 -13.08 -8.68 -2.32
C GLN A 79 -13.15 -7.48 -1.38
N LYS A 80 -12.89 -6.27 -1.87
CA LYS A 80 -12.81 -5.04 -1.06
C LYS A 80 -11.88 -5.20 0.14
N ARG A 81 -10.70 -5.79 -0.08
CA ARG A 81 -9.67 -5.92 0.95
C ARG A 81 -8.84 -4.65 1.06
N PHE A 82 -8.34 -4.39 2.27
CA PHE A 82 -7.47 -3.24 2.56
C PHE A 82 -8.12 -1.90 2.21
N GLN A 83 -9.43 -1.74 2.39
CA GLN A 83 -10.06 -0.45 2.10
C GLN A 83 -9.52 0.62 3.04
N SER A 84 -9.34 1.83 2.50
CA SER A 84 -9.05 3.01 3.31
C SER A 84 -10.07 3.18 4.45
N ALA A 85 -9.59 3.59 5.61
CA ALA A 85 -10.45 3.97 6.71
C ALA A 85 -11.39 5.12 6.32
N THR A 86 -12.60 5.11 6.88
CA THR A 86 -13.55 6.24 6.72
C THR A 86 -13.01 7.50 7.40
N GLU A 87 -13.39 8.68 6.89
CA GLU A 87 -13.02 9.97 7.48
C GLU A 87 -13.32 10.03 9.00
N ASP A 88 -14.50 9.56 9.43
CA ASP A 88 -14.89 9.51 10.85
C ASP A 88 -13.96 8.63 11.71
N LEU A 89 -13.39 7.57 11.13
CA LEU A 89 -12.46 6.69 11.84
C LEU A 89 -11.08 7.33 11.93
N ILE A 90 -10.63 7.96 10.84
CA ILE A 90 -9.36 8.72 10.79
C ILE A 90 -9.41 9.87 11.80
N LEU A 91 -10.51 10.63 11.85
CA LEU A 91 -10.70 11.72 12.81
C LEU A 91 -10.65 11.22 14.25
N ARG A 92 -11.32 10.11 14.56
CA ARG A 92 -11.29 9.50 15.90
C ARG A 92 -9.91 8.97 16.28
N ALA A 93 -9.18 8.38 15.33
CA ALA A 93 -7.80 7.95 15.55
C ALA A 93 -6.91 9.15 15.86
N PHE A 94 -7.01 10.24 15.09
CA PHE A 94 -6.29 11.48 15.35
C PHE A 94 -6.61 12.07 16.73
N GLN A 95 -7.89 12.14 17.11
CA GLN A 95 -8.31 12.63 18.43
C GLN A 95 -7.79 11.76 19.59
N THR A 96 -7.48 10.49 19.34
CA THR A 96 -6.85 9.62 20.34
C THR A 96 -5.38 10.00 20.56
N LEU A 97 -4.71 10.49 19.52
CA LEU A 97 -3.34 11.00 19.60
C LEU A 97 -3.30 12.42 20.21
N ASP A 98 -4.24 13.28 19.83
CA ASP A 98 -4.39 14.65 20.35
C ASP A 98 -5.22 14.68 21.64
N SER A 99 -4.67 14.08 22.70
CA SER A 99 -5.33 13.95 24.01
C SER A 99 -5.76 15.30 24.63
N GLU A 100 -5.07 16.39 24.29
CA GLU A 100 -5.36 17.75 24.77
C GLU A 100 -6.40 18.49 23.90
N ARG A 101 -6.84 17.90 22.79
CA ARG A 101 -7.80 18.47 21.83
C ARG A 101 -7.35 19.82 21.26
N LYS A 102 -6.07 19.94 20.92
CA LYS A 102 -5.49 21.12 20.29
C LYS A 102 -5.93 21.30 18.84
N GLY A 103 -6.37 20.23 18.19
CA GLY A 103 -6.64 20.15 16.76
C GLY A 103 -5.37 19.97 15.91
N TYR A 104 -4.22 19.75 16.52
CA TYR A 104 -2.94 19.50 15.85
C TYR A 104 -2.02 18.62 16.72
N LEU A 105 -1.10 17.90 16.08
CA LEU A 105 0.00 17.18 16.74
C LEU A 105 1.32 17.90 16.47
N THR A 106 2.15 18.03 17.49
CA THR A 106 3.54 18.44 17.29
C THR A 106 4.34 17.31 16.67
N LYS A 107 5.47 17.65 16.02
CA LYS A 107 6.40 16.65 15.44
C LYS A 107 6.75 15.55 16.45
N LYS A 108 7.11 15.94 17.67
CA LYS A 108 7.48 15.01 18.75
C LYS A 108 6.32 14.09 19.17
N GLU A 109 5.09 14.61 19.24
CA GLU A 109 3.91 13.80 19.59
C GLU A 109 3.60 12.77 18.51
N LEU A 110 3.71 13.16 17.24
CA LEU A 110 3.50 12.26 16.12
C LEU A 110 4.61 11.19 16.05
N GLU A 111 5.87 11.60 16.16
CA GLU A 111 7.03 10.68 16.22
C GLU A 111 6.89 9.66 17.34
N SER A 112 6.55 10.11 18.55
CA SER A 112 6.37 9.22 19.70
C SER A 112 5.23 8.23 19.49
N SER A 113 4.19 8.61 18.75
CA SER A 113 3.02 7.76 18.49
C SER A 113 3.34 6.72 17.42
N LEU A 114 3.93 7.15 16.29
CA LEU A 114 4.23 6.31 15.13
C LEU A 114 5.38 5.33 15.36
N THR A 115 6.28 5.60 16.31
CA THR A 115 7.40 4.70 16.65
C THR A 115 7.10 3.77 17.84
N GLY A 116 5.97 3.97 18.53
CA GLY A 116 5.70 3.34 19.83
C GLY A 116 4.67 2.21 19.82
N SER A 117 3.91 2.00 18.74
CA SER A 117 2.77 1.06 18.73
C SER A 117 2.47 0.52 17.34
N GLY A 118 1.88 -0.67 17.25
CA GLY A 118 1.48 -1.29 15.99
C GLY A 118 2.67 -1.82 15.18
N GLU A 119 2.75 -1.43 13.91
CA GLU A 119 3.96 -1.56 13.07
C GLU A 119 4.74 -0.25 13.22
N PRO A 120 5.72 -0.19 14.15
CA PRO A 120 6.40 1.06 14.46
C PRO A 120 7.28 1.49 13.29
N PHE A 121 7.24 2.78 12.99
CA PHE A 121 8.10 3.37 11.98
C PHE A 121 9.57 3.26 12.42
N SER A 122 10.42 2.92 11.48
CA SER A 122 11.87 3.05 11.60
C SER A 122 12.29 4.53 11.57
N ALA A 123 13.55 4.78 11.93
CA ALA A 123 14.11 6.13 11.86
C ALA A 123 14.10 6.67 10.42
N ASP A 124 14.40 5.80 9.44
CA ASP A 124 14.43 6.15 8.02
C ASP A 124 13.02 6.46 7.50
N GLU A 125 12.02 5.65 7.83
CA GLU A 125 10.61 5.93 7.46
C GLU A 125 10.09 7.24 8.09
N MET A 126 10.53 7.55 9.30
CA MET A 126 10.20 8.81 9.95
C MET A 126 10.87 10.00 9.25
N GLU A 127 12.11 9.87 8.82
CA GLU A 127 12.82 10.91 8.07
C GLU A 127 12.18 11.13 6.69
N GLU A 128 11.83 10.05 5.98
CA GLU A 128 11.11 10.10 4.71
C GLU A 128 9.77 10.83 4.86
N MET A 129 9.01 10.57 5.94
CA MET A 129 7.73 11.25 6.21
C MET A 129 7.85 12.79 6.29
N TRP A 130 9.00 13.32 6.73
CA TRP A 130 9.22 14.77 6.85
C TRP A 130 9.84 15.41 5.61
N THR A 131 10.40 14.60 4.71
CA THR A 131 11.18 15.05 3.56
C THR A 131 10.49 14.82 2.22
N ALA A 132 9.47 13.95 2.19
CA ALA A 132 8.60 13.68 1.04
C ALA A 132 7.63 14.83 0.73
#